data_AF-A0A1Q9JTA3-F1
#
_entry.id   AF-A0A1Q9JTA3-F1
#
_cell.length_a   1.000
_cell.length_b   1.000
_cell.length_c   1.000
_cell.angle_alpha   90.00
_cell.angle_beta   90.00
_cell.angle_gamma   90.00
#
_symmetry.space_group_name_H-M   'P 1'
#
loop_
_entity.id
_entity.type
_entity.pdbx_description
1 polymer ?
#
loop_
_entity_poly.entity_id
_entity_poly.type
_entity_poly.pdbx_seq_one_letter_code
_entity_poly.pdbx_strand_id
1 'polypeptide(L)' 'MIIVGTILEILAVCFSYIIQYYDMDQNGSCYTEALEYLRHFPLSLIVIIGIVCIAVGGYKITKSKIKNRPRKEKEL' A
#
# COMPACT_ATOMS: atom_id res chain seq x y z
N MET A 1 -10.95 -4.98 -0.87
CA MET A 1 -9.65 -4.83 -1.56
C MET A 1 -8.96 -3.53 -1.19
N ILE A 2 -9.61 -2.37 -1.31
CA ILE A 2 -9.01 -1.08 -0.89
C ILE A 2 -8.60 -1.10 0.60
N ILE A 3 -9.51 -1.45 1.52
CA ILE A 3 -9.22 -1.51 2.97
C ILE A 3 -8.05 -2.46 3.28
N VAL A 4 -8.00 -3.62 2.63
CA VAL A 4 -6.92 -4.61 2.82
C VAL A 4 -5.57 -4.07 2.36
N GLY A 5 -5.54 -3.39 1.20
CA GLY A 5 -4.32 -2.72 0.71
C GLY A 5 -3.88 -1.59 1.64
N THR A 6 -4.81 -0.77 2.15
CA THR A 6 -4.49 0.30 3.11
C THR A 6 -3.91 -0.24 4.42
N ILE A 7 -4.45 -1.34 4.94
CA ILE A 7 -3.91 -2.00 6.15
C ILE A 7 -2.49 -2.55 5.88
N LEU A 8 -2.26 -3.12 4.68
CA LEU A 8 -0.94 -3.60 4.28
C LEU A 8 0.10 -2.48 4.26
N GLU A 9 -0.25 -1.31 3.72
CA GLU A 9 0.63 -0.14 3.69
C GLU A 9 0.98 0.37 5.10
N ILE A 10 -0.02 0.45 5.99
CA ILE A 10 0.21 0.88 7.38
C ILE A 10 1.15 -0.10 8.08
N LEU A 11 0.92 -1.41 7.94
CA LEU A 11 1.80 -2.43 8.50
C LEU A 11 3.21 -2.33 7.92
N ALA A 12 3.35 -2.10 6.60
CA ALA A 12 4.65 -1.93 5.96
C ALA A 12 5.43 -0.74 6.53
N VAL A 13 4.77 0.40 6.72
CA VAL A 13 5.39 1.58 7.35
C VAL A 13 5.82 1.26 8.79
N CYS A 14 4.94 0.65 9.60
CA CYS A 14 5.27 0.28 10.98
C CYS A 14 6.47 -0.68 11.05
N PHE A 15 6.51 -1.72 10.22
CA PHE A 15 7.64 -2.65 10.17
C PHE A 15 8.93 -1.95 9.72
N SER A 16 8.84 -1.00 8.79
CA SER A 16 10.01 -0.22 8.34
C SER A 16 10.62 0.58 9.49
N TYR A 17 9.78 1.22 10.32
CA TYR A 17 10.25 1.93 11.52
C TYR A 17 10.85 1.00 12.57
N ILE A 18 10.24 -0.16 12.81
CA ILE A 18 10.78 -1.15 13.77
C ILE A 18 12.15 -1.64 13.31
N ILE A 19 12.29 -2.01 12.04
CA ILE A 19 13.56 -2.48 11.47
C ILE A 19 14.61 -1.38 11.54
N GLN A 20 14.26 -0.14 11.20
CA GLN A 20 15.17 1.00 11.31
C GLN A 20 15.64 1.20 12.76
N TYR A 21 14.73 1.10 13.73
CA TYR A 21 15.08 1.22 15.15
C TYR A 21 16.00 0.10 15.63
N TYR A 22 15.71 -1.16 15.27
CA TYR A 22 16.55 -2.30 15.61
C TYR A 22 17.93 -2.23 14.95
N ASP A 23 18.02 -1.76 13.70
CA ASP A 23 19.30 -1.62 13.02
C ASP A 23 20.15 -0.50 13.65
N MET A 24 19.52 0.63 14.02
CA MET A 24 20.20 1.69 14.77
C MET A 24 20.73 1.20 16.11
N ASP A 25 19.98 0.36 16.83
CA ASP A 25 20.36 -0.19 18.13
C ASP A 25 21.47 -1.26 18.03
N GLN A 26 21.41 -2.15 17.04
CA GLN A 26 22.34 -3.28 16.90
C GLN A 26 23.61 -2.93 16.12
N ASN A 27 23.49 -2.17 15.02
CA ASN A 27 24.58 -1.91 14.08
C ASN A 27 25.18 -0.50 14.25
N GLY A 28 24.65 0.33 15.15
CA GLY A 28 25.11 1.71 15.38
C GLY A 28 25.05 2.60 14.13
N SER A 29 24.34 2.16 13.10
CA SER A 29 24.34 2.78 11.78
C SER A 29 23.31 3.90 11.74
N CYS A 30 23.78 5.14 11.70
CA CYS A 30 22.95 6.31 11.46
C CYS A 30 22.72 6.45 9.94
N TYR A 31 22.00 5.50 9.33
CA TYR A 31 21.54 5.68 7.96
C TYR A 31 20.49 6.80 7.96
N THR A 32 20.84 7.93 7.37
CA THR A 32 20.01 9.16 7.31
C THR A 32 18.70 8.96 6.53
N GLU A 33 18.60 7.93 5.69
CA GLU A 33 17.50 7.76 4.73
C GLU A 33 16.67 6.50 5.01
N ALA A 34 15.56 6.66 5.72
CA ALA A 34 14.57 5.58 5.96
C ALA A 34 14.00 4.96 4.66
N LEU A 35 14.07 5.72 3.56
CA LEU A 35 13.68 5.30 2.22
C LEU A 35 14.55 4.15 1.66
N GLU A 36 15.79 4.05 2.11
CA GLU A 36 16.72 3.01 1.64
C GLU A 36 16.37 1.63 2.23
N TYR A 37 15.85 1.61 3.46
CA TYR A 37 15.31 0.41 4.11
C TYR A 37 14.08 -0.15 3.42
N LEU A 38 13.19 0.74 2.96
CA LEU A 38 12.01 0.34 2.17
C LEU A 38 12.40 -0.38 0.87
N ARG A 39 13.57 -0.07 0.32
CA ARG A 39 14.06 -0.61 -0.95
C ARG A 39 14.83 -1.92 -0.79
N HIS A 40 15.52 -2.11 0.34
CA HIS A 40 16.37 -3.29 0.59
C HIS A 40 15.66 -4.46 1.27
N PHE A 41 14.56 -4.23 2.00
CA PHE A 41 13.83 -5.30 2.69
C PHE A 41 12.67 -5.88 1.85
N PRO A 42 12.17 -7.10 2.18
CA PRO A 42 10.92 -7.69 1.66
C PRO A 42 9.67 -6.79 1.80
N LEU A 43 9.79 -5.67 2.49
CA LEU A 43 8.82 -4.59 2.57
C LEU A 43 8.47 -3.95 1.22
N SER A 44 9.42 -3.85 0.30
CA SER A 44 9.17 -3.34 -1.06
C SER A 44 8.09 -4.16 -1.79
N LEU A 45 8.13 -5.50 -1.67
CA LEU A 45 7.12 -6.40 -2.23
C LEU A 45 5.75 -6.18 -1.59
N ILE A 46 5.69 -5.98 -0.27
CA ILE A 46 4.44 -5.75 0.47
C ILE A 46 3.79 -4.44 0.01
N VAL A 47 4.57 -3.37 -0.16
CA VAL A 47 4.10 -2.08 -0.67
C VAL A 47 3.58 -2.21 -2.10
N ILE A 48 4.30 -2.90 -2.98
CA ILE A 48 3.85 -3.13 -4.37
C ILE A 48 2.51 -3.88 -4.38
N ILE A 49 2.36 -4.91 -3.56
CA ILE A 49 1.11 -5.69 -3.45
C ILE A 49 -0.03 -4.84 -2.87
N GLY A 50 0.26 -3.99 -1.88
CA GLY A 50 -0.68 -3.04 -1.29
C GLY A 50 -1.25 -2.08 -2.32
N ILE A 51 -0.37 -1.43 -3.08
CA ILE A 51 -0.76 -0.51 -4.16
C ILE A 51 -1.59 -1.22 -5.23
N VAL A 52 -1.20 -2.43 -5.65
CA VAL A 52 -1.97 -3.22 -6.63
C VAL A 52 -3.37 -3.55 -6.11
N CYS A 53 -3.50 -3.92 -4.83
CA CYS A 53 -4.81 -4.19 -4.21
C CYS A 53 -5.71 -2.95 -4.19
N ILE A 54 -5.15 -1.76 -3.92
CA ILE A 54 -5.89 -0.50 -3.96
C ILE A 54 -6.31 -0.18 -5.40
N ALA A 55 -5.42 -0.31 -6.37
CA ALA A 55 -5.69 -0.04 -7.78
C ALA A 55 -6.79 -0.96 -8.34
N VAL A 56 -6.71 -2.27 -8.08
CA VAL A 56 -7.74 -3.25 -8.50
C VAL A 56 -9.08 -2.97 -7.82
N GLY A 57 -9.05 -2.61 -6.53
CA GLY A 57 -10.24 -2.20 -5.79
C GLY A 57 -10.92 -0.97 -6.40
N GLY A 58 -10.13 0.07 -6.69
CA GLY A 58 -10.60 1.29 -7.34
C GLY A 58 -11.15 1.03 -8.75
N TYR A 59 -10.45 0.25 -9.56
CA TYR A 59 -10.89 -0.12 -10.90
C TYR A 59 -12.24 -0.84 -10.89
N LYS A 60 -12.46 -1.78 -9.95
CA LYS A 60 -13.76 -2.45 -9.79
C LYS A 60 -14.88 -1.46 -9.46
N ILE A 61 -14.65 -0.49 -8.58
CA ILE A 61 -15.65 0.52 -8.21
C ILE A 61 -15.97 1.41 -9.42
N THR A 62 -14.96 1.90 -10.12
CA THR A 62 -15.12 2.74 -11.31
C THR A 62 -15.86 1.99 -12.43
N LYS A 63 -15.50 0.73 -12.70
CA LYS A 63 -16.19 -0.12 -13.67
C LYS A 63 -17.66 -0.36 -13.29
N SER A 64 -17.95 -0.61 -12.01
CA SER A 64 -19.33 -0.77 -11.53
C SER A 64 -20.15 0.52 -11.66
N LYS A 65 -19.56 1.68 -11.35
CA LYS A 65 -20.22 2.99 -11.52
C LYS A 65 -20.51 3.29 -13.00
N ILE A 66 -19.57 3.00 -13.90
CA ILE A 66 -19.75 3.17 -15.35
C ILE A 66 -20.84 2.23 -15.88
N LYS A 67 -20.91 0.97 -15.42
CA LYS A 67 -21.95 0.02 -15.83
C LYS A 67 -23.36 0.39 -15.33
N ASN A 68 -23.47 1.04 -14.18
CA ASN A 68 -24.76 1.45 -13.61
C ASN A 68 -25.28 2.79 -14.17
N ARG A 69 -24.42 3.63 -14.76
CA ARG A 69 -24.81 4.87 -15.45
C ARG A 69 -25.86 4.67 -16.57
N PRO A 70 -25.65 3.77 -17.56
CA PRO A 70 -26.60 3.58 -18.66
C PRO A 70 -27.93 2.92 -18.23
N ARG A 71 -28.03 2.41 -17.00
CA ARG A 71 -29.29 1.84 -16.47
C ARG A 71 -30.19 2.93 -15.90
N LYS A 72 -29.64 3.89 -15.15
CA LYS A 72 -30.40 5.00 -14.58
C LYS A 72 -30.96 5.98 -15.61
N GLU A 73 -30.30 6.13 -16.76
CA GLU A 73 -30.78 7.00 -17.86
C GLU A 73 -31.97 6.39 -18.64
N LYS A 74 -32.23 5.08 -18.48
CA LYS A 74 -33.37 4.40 -19.11
C LYS A 74 -34.60 4.26 -18.20
N GLU A 75 -34.47 4.68 -16.93
CA GLU A 75 -35.54 4.65 -15.92
C GLU A 75 -36.06 6.05 -15.56
N LEU A 76 -35.62 7.07 -16.32
CA LEU A 76 -36.02 8.48 -16.21
C LEU A 76 -36.69 8.90 -17.53
#